data_AF-A0A961YGZ8-F1
#
_entry.id   AF-A0A961YGZ8-F1
#
_cell.length_a   1.000
_cell.length_b   1.000
_cell.length_c   1.000
_cell.angle_alpha   90.00
_cell.angle_beta   90.00
_cell.angle_gamma   90.00
#
_symmetry.space_group_name_H-M   'P 1'
#
loop_
_entity.id
_entity.type
_entity.pdbx_description
1 polymer ?
#
loop_
_entity_poly.entity_id
_entity_poly.type
_entity_poly.pdbx_seq_one_letter_code
_entity_poly.pdbx_strand_id
1 'polypeptide(L)'
;PAHRVVMAATPNTRFYEMALVGPDMPNVVPPVYGAGYSDQPDAVGKDGCVPVPDGPGLGVEYDWDFIERNATDTLTFGASG
;
A
#
# COMPACT_ATOMS: atom_id res chain seq x y z
N PRO A 1 0.11 -0.89 2.10
CA PRO A 1 -1.18 -0.99 2.83
C PRO A 1 -1.20 -2.10 3.90
N ALA A 2 -0.70 -3.32 3.59
CA ALA A 2 -0.69 -4.45 4.52
C ALA A 2 -0.09 -4.13 5.90
N HIS A 3 1.07 -3.49 5.93
CA HIS A 3 1.72 -3.07 7.17
C HIS A 3 0.82 -2.14 8.00
N ARG A 4 0.15 -1.15 7.39
CA ARG A 4 -0.78 -0.26 8.10
C ARG A 4 -1.94 -1.02 8.75
N VAL A 5 -2.52 -1.99 8.03
CA VAL A 5 -3.60 -2.84 8.56
C VAL A 5 -3.11 -3.69 9.74
N VAL A 6 -1.93 -4.31 9.63
CA VAL A 6 -1.34 -5.10 10.73
C VAL A 6 -1.08 -4.24 11.97
N MET A 7 -0.51 -3.05 11.79
CA MET A 7 -0.22 -2.14 12.90
C MET A 7 -1.52 -1.64 13.56
N ALA A 8 -2.53 -1.28 12.77
CA ALA A 8 -3.83 -0.85 13.28
C ALA A 8 -4.55 -1.95 14.10
N ALA A 9 -4.36 -3.22 13.72
CA ALA A 9 -4.95 -4.36 14.42
C ALA A 9 -4.14 -4.82 15.65
N THR A 10 -2.90 -4.33 15.83
CA THR A 10 -1.98 -4.82 16.87
C THR A 10 -1.86 -3.80 18.00
N PRO A 11 -2.43 -4.06 19.20
CA PRO A 11 -2.63 -3.06 20.25
C PRO A 11 -1.34 -2.54 20.91
N ASN A 12 -0.23 -3.26 20.76
CA ASN A 12 1.08 -2.90 21.32
C ASN A 12 2.06 -2.35 20.27
N THR A 13 1.57 -1.92 19.12
CA THR A 13 2.36 -1.16 18.14
C THR A 13 2.11 0.34 18.26
N ARG A 14 3.10 1.18 17.97
CA ARG A 14 3.02 2.64 18.19
C ARG A 14 3.49 3.51 17.03
N PHE A 15 4.28 2.97 16.12
CA PHE A 15 4.86 3.71 15.01
C PHE A 15 4.74 2.88 13.73
N TYR A 16 4.41 3.55 12.64
CA TYR A 16 4.50 2.99 11.30
C TYR A 16 5.76 3.55 10.63
N GLU A 17 6.58 2.69 10.03
CA GLU A 17 7.73 3.15 9.27
C GLU A 17 7.28 3.71 7.92
N MET A 18 7.47 5.02 7.73
CA MET A 18 7.42 5.67 6.42
C MET A 18 8.86 5.77 5.92
N ALA A 19 9.22 4.91 4.99
CA ALA A 19 10.53 4.91 4.35
C ALA A 19 10.35 4.55 2.87
N LEU A 20 11.18 5.08 1.97
CA LEU A 20 12.32 5.99 2.19
C LEU A 20 11.89 7.48 2.25
N VAL A 21 12.65 8.29 2.99
CA VAL A 21 12.47 9.76 3.04
C VAL A 21 13.81 10.45 2.78
N GLY A 22 13.86 11.31 1.76
CA GLY A 22 15.00 12.15 1.47
C GLY A 22 14.69 13.20 0.40
N PRO A 23 15.45 14.32 0.33
CA PRO A 23 15.34 15.27 -0.77
C PRO A 23 15.58 14.58 -2.11
N ASP A 24 14.69 14.83 -3.08
CA ASP A 24 14.74 14.26 -4.43
C ASP A 24 14.83 12.72 -4.50
N MET A 25 14.47 12.05 -3.41
CA MET A 25 14.48 10.59 -3.30
C MET A 25 13.10 10.12 -2.87
N PRO A 26 12.13 10.06 -3.81
CA PRO A 26 10.80 9.57 -3.50
C PRO A 26 10.87 8.11 -3.04
N ASN A 27 9.89 7.71 -2.25
CA ASN A 27 9.80 6.33 -1.83
C ASN A 27 9.59 5.42 -3.05
N VAL A 28 10.25 4.26 -3.05
CA VAL A 28 10.13 3.25 -4.10
C VAL A 28 8.89 2.42 -3.84
N VAL A 29 7.74 2.99 -4.21
CA VAL A 29 6.44 2.33 -4.13
C VAL A 29 6.09 1.80 -5.51
N PRO A 30 5.62 0.54 -5.64
CA PRO A 30 5.16 0.04 -6.93
C PRO A 30 3.98 0.89 -7.42
N PRO A 31 3.98 1.33 -8.70
CA PRO A 31 2.93 2.17 -9.27
C PRO A 31 1.67 1.36 -9.62
N VAL A 32 1.18 0.58 -8.66
CA VAL A 32 0.08 -0.39 -8.81
C VAL A 32 -1.13 -0.04 -7.97
N TYR A 33 -1.01 0.93 -7.07
CA TYR A 33 -2.12 1.38 -6.24
C TYR A 33 -2.90 2.46 -6.98
N GLY A 34 -4.22 2.33 -6.99
CA GLY A 34 -5.15 3.29 -7.57
C GLY A 34 -5.30 4.56 -6.72
N ALA A 35 -6.33 5.33 -7.02
CA ALA A 35 -6.63 6.55 -6.28
C ALA A 35 -6.91 6.26 -4.78
N GLY A 36 -6.49 7.19 -3.91
CA GLY A 36 -6.81 7.12 -2.48
C GLY A 36 -5.79 6.42 -1.59
N TYR A 37 -4.72 5.83 -2.14
CA TYR A 37 -3.60 5.32 -1.36
C TYR A 37 -2.27 5.95 -1.79
N SER A 38 -1.49 6.44 -0.82
CA SER A 38 -0.11 6.89 -1.02
C SER A 38 0.76 6.42 0.14
N ASP A 39 2.00 6.03 -0.18
CA ASP A 39 3.07 5.74 0.77
C ASP A 39 4.28 6.65 0.52
N GLN A 40 3.99 7.85 0.06
CA GLN A 40 4.95 8.95 -0.06
C GLN A 40 4.90 9.84 1.19
N PRO A 41 5.92 10.68 1.44
CA PRO A 41 5.96 11.56 2.63
C PRO A 41 4.77 12.52 2.74
N ASP A 42 4.14 12.89 1.62
CA ASP A 42 2.96 13.76 1.58
C ASP A 42 1.66 13.08 2.07
N ALA A 43 1.68 11.75 2.22
CA ALA A 43 0.57 10.98 2.81
C ALA A 43 0.51 11.11 4.35
N VAL A 44 1.54 11.68 4.98
CA VAL A 44 1.57 11.93 6.42
C VAL A 44 0.72 13.15 6.73
N GLY A 45 -0.32 12.95 7.54
CA GLY A 45 -1.22 13.99 8.00
C GLY A 45 -0.52 15.02 8.89
N LYS A 46 -1.21 16.14 9.15
CA LYS A 46 -0.71 17.21 10.05
C LYS A 46 -0.49 16.74 11.49
N ASP A 47 -1.11 15.64 11.88
CA ASP A 47 -0.96 14.98 13.18
C ASP A 47 0.22 13.99 13.23
N GLY A 48 0.95 13.83 12.12
CA GLY A 48 2.07 12.88 12.01
C GLY A 48 1.63 11.44 11.79
N CYS A 49 0.34 11.19 11.51
CA CYS A 49 -0.21 9.86 11.27
C CYS A 49 -0.48 9.61 9.78
N VAL A 50 -0.68 8.35 9.43
CA VAL A 50 -1.11 7.93 8.08
C VAL A 50 -2.47 7.25 8.18
N PRO A 51 -3.37 7.43 7.19
CA PRO A 51 -4.67 6.77 7.21
C PRO A 51 -4.52 5.26 7.04
N VAL A 52 -5.36 4.52 7.76
CA VAL A 52 -5.58 3.08 7.57
C VAL A 52 -6.73 2.94 6.57
N PRO A 53 -6.53 2.25 5.44
CA PRO A 53 -7.61 2.03 4.48
C PRO A 53 -8.76 1.21 5.11
N ASP A 54 -10.00 1.56 4.79
CA ASP A 54 -11.23 1.04 5.43
C ASP A 54 -12.07 0.11 4.53
N GLY A 55 -11.66 -0.05 3.27
CA GLY A 55 -12.27 -1.02 2.36
C GLY A 55 -11.96 -2.49 2.71
N PRO A 56 -12.59 -3.45 2.01
CA PRO A 56 -12.35 -4.87 2.24
C PRO A 56 -10.90 -5.30 1.95
N GLY A 57 -10.45 -6.36 2.63
CA GLY A 57 -9.09 -6.89 2.45
C GLY A 57 -8.03 -5.91 2.95
N LEU A 58 -7.15 -5.45 2.06
CA LEU A 58 -6.16 -4.40 2.37
C LEU A 58 -6.71 -2.98 2.23
N GLY A 59 -7.98 -2.85 1.82
CA GLY A 59 -8.72 -1.59 1.73
C GLY A 59 -8.23 -0.60 0.66
N VAL A 60 -7.42 -1.05 -0.30
CA VAL A 60 -6.92 -0.23 -1.40
C VAL A 60 -7.43 -0.71 -2.75
N GLU A 61 -7.59 0.23 -3.66
CA GLU A 61 -7.81 -0.07 -5.08
C GLU A 61 -6.47 -0.30 -5.78
N TYR A 62 -6.47 -1.18 -6.78
CA TYR A 62 -5.32 -1.46 -7.62
C TYR A 62 -5.58 -0.97 -9.04
N ASP A 63 -4.55 -0.40 -9.67
CA ASP A 63 -4.54 -0.08 -11.10
C ASP A 63 -4.30 -1.36 -11.90
N TRP A 64 -5.38 -2.12 -12.12
CA TRP A 64 -5.33 -3.38 -12.87
C TRP A 64 -4.89 -3.18 -14.31
N ASP A 65 -5.28 -2.08 -14.95
CA ASP A 65 -4.84 -1.76 -16.32
C ASP A 65 -3.32 -1.62 -16.39
N PHE A 66 -2.70 -0.96 -15.41
CA PHE A 66 -1.24 -0.89 -15.30
C PHE A 66 -0.63 -2.26 -15.03
N ILE A 67 -1.17 -3.00 -14.06
CA ILE A 67 -0.63 -4.31 -13.66
C ILE A 67 -0.64 -5.27 -14.86
N GLU A 68 -1.77 -5.42 -15.53
CA GLU A 68 -1.93 -6.35 -16.66
C GLU A 68 -1.05 -5.96 -17.85
N ARG A 69 -0.96 -4.67 -18.16
CA ARG A 69 -0.11 -4.16 -19.25
C ARG A 69 1.38 -4.36 -19.00
N ASN A 70 1.82 -4.39 -17.75
CA ASN A 70 3.23 -4.53 -17.36
C ASN A 70 3.57 -5.92 -16.79
N ALA A 71 2.63 -6.87 -16.80
CA ALA A 71 2.85 -8.22 -16.31
C ALA A 71 3.89 -8.95 -17.19
N THR A 72 4.93 -9.50 -16.57
CA THR A 72 5.95 -10.30 -17.27
C THR A 72 5.76 -11.81 -17.11
N ASP A 73 4.92 -12.22 -16.15
CA ASP A 73 4.57 -13.62 -15.90
C ASP A 73 3.18 -13.69 -15.22
N THR A 74 2.47 -14.80 -15.37
CA THR A 74 1.15 -15.02 -14.74
C THR A 74 0.95 -16.50 -14.46
N LEU A 75 0.70 -16.83 -13.19
CA LEU A 75 0.42 -18.19 -12.74
C LEU A 75 -1.05 -18.33 -12.36
N THR A 76 -1.77 -19.22 -13.04
CA THR A 76 -3.17 -19.54 -12.74
C THR A 76 -3.26 -20.87 -12.00
N PHE A 77 -3.86 -20.86 -10.81
CA PHE A 77 -4.14 -22.07 -10.05
C PHE A 77 -5.58 -22.50 -10.32
N GLY A 78 -5.78 -23.74 -10.77
CA GLY A 78 -7.12 -24.32 -10.88
C GLY A 78 -7.66 -24.73 -9.51
N ALA A 79 -8.97 -24.65 -9.31
CA ALA A 79 -9.61 -25.32 -8.18
C ALA A 79 -9.47 -26.84 -8.35
N SER A 80 -9.01 -27.53 -7.30
CA SER A 80 -9.28 -28.96 -7.16
C SER A 80 -10.79 -29.13 -7.13
N GLY A 81 -11.33 -29.88 -8.11
CA GLY A 81 -12.76 -30.08 -8.32
C GLY A 81 -13.49 -30.81 -7.20
#